data_AF-A0A918Z701-F1
#
_entry.id   AF-A0A918Z701-F1
#
_cell.length_a   1.000
_cell.length_b   1.000
_cell.length_c   1.000
_cell.angle_alpha   90.00
_cell.angle_beta   90.00
_cell.angle_gamma   90.00
#
_symmetry.space_group_name_H-M   'P 1'
#
loop_
_entity.id
_entity.type
_entity.pdbx_description
1 polymer ?
#
loop_
_entity_poly.entity_id
_entity_poly.type
_entity_poly.pdbx_seq_one_letter_code
_entity_poly.pdbx_strand_id
1 'polypeptide(L)' 'MDTRTTPPAPPVFELRVGGLRLTIQRVPYRLLTLAAAVGGPLAGATWFAR' A
#
# COMPACT_ATOMS: atom_id res chain seq x y z
N MET A 1 -7.16 31.26 20.22
CA MET A 1 -6.20 30.64 19.28
C MET A 1 -6.53 29.16 19.27
N ASP A 2 -7.33 28.72 18.31
CA ASP A 2 -8.01 27.42 18.33
C ASP A 2 -7.10 26.38 17.64
N THR A 3 -6.33 25.61 18.40
CA THR A 3 -5.45 24.57 17.88
C THR A 3 -6.27 23.32 17.57
N ARG A 4 -6.99 23.32 16.44
CA ARG A 4 -7.62 22.11 15.91
C ARG A 4 -6.53 21.16 15.46
N THR A 5 -6.13 20.25 16.35
CA THR A 5 -5.28 19.11 16.04
C THR A 5 -6.07 18.16 15.14
N THR A 6 -5.87 18.26 13.82
CA THR A 6 -6.40 17.25 12.90
C THR A 6 -5.80 15.90 13.28
N PRO A 7 -6.62 14.86 13.56
CA PRO A 7 -6.09 13.56 13.88
C PRO A 7 -5.27 13.03 12.69
N PRO A 8 -4.10 12.41 12.95
CA PRO A 8 -3.28 11.85 11.88
C PRO A 8 -4.07 10.78 11.12
N ALA A 9 -4.00 10.83 9.79
CA ALA A 9 -4.69 9.87 8.92
C ALA A 9 -4.25 8.44 9.24
N PRO A 10 -5.17 7.45 9.22
CA PRO A 10 -4.82 6.06 9.44
C PRO A 10 -3.85 5.57 8.35
N PRO A 11 -2.86 4.70 8.70
CA PRO A 11 -1.91 4.19 7.72
C PRO A 11 -2.61 3.32 6.68
N VAL A 12 -2.15 3.39 5.43
CA VAL A 12 -2.69 2.61 4.31
C VAL A 12 -2.37 1.13 4.48
N PHE A 13 -1.21 0.81 5.07
CA PHE A 13 -0.81 -0.56 5.35
C PHE A 13 0.06 -0.62 6.60
N GLU A 14 -0.14 -1.65 7.40
CA GLU A 14 0.62 -1.89 8.62
C GLU A 14 1.10 -3.35 8.63
N LEU A 15 2.42 -3.54 8.61
CA LEU A 15 3.07 -4.84 8.71
C LEU A 15 3.71 -4.98 10.09
N ARG A 16 3.40 -6.08 10.78
CA ARG A 16 3.99 -6.41 12.08
C ARG A 16 4.64 -7.79 12.00
N VAL A 17 5.95 -7.87 12.26
CA VAL A 17 6.69 -9.14 12.29
C VAL A 17 7.71 -9.12 13.42
N GLY A 18 7.58 -10.04 14.40
CA GLY A 18 8.60 -10.27 15.43
C GLY A 18 9.02 -9.04 16.26
N GLY A 19 8.16 -8.03 16.39
CA GLY A 19 8.45 -6.75 17.06
C GLY A 19 8.76 -5.57 16.12
N LEU A 20 9.02 -5.82 14.83
CA LEU A 20 9.12 -4.78 13.82
C LEU A 20 7.72 -4.29 13.42
N ARG A 21 7.47 -2.99 13.55
CA ARG A 21 6.24 -2.31 13.10
C ARG A 21 6.56 -1.41 11.91
N LEU A 22 6.15 -1.83 10.71
CA LEU A 22 6.30 -1.05 9.49
C LEU A 22 4.94 -0.48 9.10
N THR A 23 4.85 0.85 8.96
CA THR A 23 3.61 1.54 8.60
C THR A 23 3.82 2.31 7.30
N ILE A 24 2.99 2.02 6.31
CA ILE A 24 2.95 2.75 5.04
C ILE A 24 1.86 3.81 5.17
N GLN A 25 2.24 5.07 5.37
CA GLN A 25 1.29 6.17 5.50
C GLN A 25 0.71 6.64 4.16
N ARG A 26 1.48 6.51 3.07
CA ARG A 26 1.03 6.93 1.75
C ARG A 26 1.65 6.04 0.68
N VAL A 27 0.80 5.30 -0.04
CA VAL A 27 1.25 4.57 -1.22
C VAL A 27 1.31 5.59 -2.37
N PRO A 28 2.47 5.81 -3.00
CA PRO A 28 2.56 6.64 -4.19
C PRO A 28 1.70 6.02 -5.29
N TYR A 29 0.81 6.82 -5.88
CA TYR A 29 -0.05 6.35 -6.97
C TYR A 29 0.75 5.71 -8.11
N ARG A 30 1.97 6.21 -8.35
CA ARG A 30 2.93 5.66 -9.32
C ARG A 30 3.35 4.22 -9.02
N LEU A 31 3.56 3.88 -7.74
CA LEU A 31 3.90 2.51 -7.34
C LEU A 31 2.68 1.58 -7.46
N LEU A 32 1.48 2.09 -7.16
CA LEU A 32 0.23 1.36 -7.37
C LEU A 32 -0.01 1.06 -8.85
N THR A 33 0.19 2.05 -9.74
CA THR A 33 0.08 1.84 -11.18
C THR A 33 1.15 0.89 -11.71
N LEU A 34 2.37 0.95 -11.17
CA LEU A 34 3.45 0.03 -11.56
C LEU A 34 3.16 -1.39 -11.08
N ALA A 35 2.69 -1.56 -9.85
CA ALA A 35 2.27 -2.85 -9.32
C ALA A 35 1.07 -3.43 -10.09
N ALA A 36 0.11 -2.60 -10.51
CA ALA A 36 -0.99 -3.03 -11.36
C ALA A 36 -0.53 -3.37 -12.79
N ALA A 37 0.40 -2.60 -13.35
CA ALA A 37 0.95 -2.84 -14.69
C ALA A 37 1.89 -4.05 -14.75
N VAL A 38 2.56 -4.41 -13.66
CA VAL A 38 3.42 -5.60 -13.58
C VAL A 38 2.61 -6.81 -13.09
N GLY A 39 1.75 -6.61 -12.09
CA GLY A 39 0.90 -7.63 -11.51
C GLY A 39 -0.24 -8.06 -12.43
N GLY A 40 -0.80 -7.17 -13.25
CA GLY A 40 -1.86 -7.50 -14.21
C GLY A 40 -1.42 -8.53 -15.25
N PRO A 41 -0.29 -8.34 -15.96
CA PRO A 41 0.28 -9.31 -16.88
C PRO A 41 0.74 -10.59 -16.18
N LEU A 42 1.34 -10.52 -14.99
CA LEU A 42 1.77 -11.71 -14.26
C LEU A 42 0.59 -12.53 -13.73
N ALA A 43 -0.43 -11.88 -13.16
CA ALA A 43 -1.67 -12.53 -12.72
C ALA A 43 -2.44 -13.10 -13.92
N GLY A 44 -2.56 -12.33 -15.01
CA GLY A 44 -3.15 -12.78 -16.26
C GLY A 44 -2.42 -14.00 -16.84
N ALA A 45 -1.09 -13.96 -16.90
CA ALA A 45 -0.28 -15.08 -17.35
C ALA A 45 -0.46 -16.32 -16.45
N THR A 46 -0.51 -16.17 -15.13
CA THR A 46 -0.75 -17.31 -14.22
C THR A 46 -2.16 -17.90 -14.35
N TRP A 47 -3.16 -17.08 -14.71
CA TRP A 47 -4.55 -17.54 -14.87
C TRP A 47 -4.81 -18.17 -16.24
N PHE A 48 -4.18 -17.66 -17.30
CA PHE A 48 -4.24 -18.22 -18.66
C PHE A 48 -3.27 -19.39 -18.90
N ALA A 49 -2.24 -19.54 -18.07
CA ALA A 49 -1.34 -20.70 -18.11
C ALA A 49 -1.88 -21.92 -17.32
N ARG A 50 -3.08 -21.81 -16.75
CA ARG A 50 -3.82 -22.93 -16.15
C ARG A 50 -4.89 -23.42 -17.11
#